data_AF-A0A6H2U014-F1
#
_entry.id   AF-A0A6H2U014-F1
#
_cell.length_a   1.000
_cell.length_b   1.000
_cell.length_c   1.000
_cell.angle_alpha   90.00
_cell.angle_beta   90.00
_cell.angle_gamma   90.00
#
_symmetry.space_group_name_H-M   'P 1'
#
loop_
_entity.id
_entity.type
_entity.pdbx_description
1 polymer ?
#
loop_
_entity_poly.entity_id
_entity_poly.type
_entity_poly.pdbx_seq_one_letter_code
_entity_poly.pdbx_strand_id
1 'polypeptide(L)'
;PGVFDSLTQLTELELGHNQLTTLPDGVFDRQVNLQELYLRGNQLSALPIGVFEKLTQLTQLSLNDNQLKSIPRGAFDNLKSLTHIFLYNNPWDCACSDILYLSRWITQHPGVVRRGESGYAVDPDHARCSGTNTPVRAVTEANTSPSKCP
;
A
#
# COMPACT_ATOMS: atom_id res chain seq x y z
N PRO A 1 9.81 21.05 10.83
CA PRO A 1 9.12 21.11 9.53
C PRO A 1 9.51 19.88 8.72
N GLY A 2 8.53 19.15 8.19
CA GLY A 2 8.75 18.02 7.30
C GLY A 2 9.31 18.48 5.95
N VAL A 3 10.04 17.59 5.26
CA VAL A 3 10.74 17.91 4.01
C VAL A 3 9.80 18.35 2.89
N PHE A 4 8.53 17.92 2.93
CA PHE A 4 7.52 18.28 1.94
C PHE A 4 6.54 19.36 2.42
N ASP A 5 6.60 19.80 3.68
CA ASP A 5 5.53 20.64 4.28
C ASP A 5 5.22 21.93 3.49
N SER A 6 6.21 22.54 2.85
CA SER A 6 6.06 23.75 2.05
C SER A 6 5.57 23.49 0.62
N LEU A 7 5.64 22.25 0.15
CA LEU A 7 5.29 21.83 -1.21
C LEU A 7 3.80 21.50 -1.32
N THR A 8 2.94 22.43 -0.92
CA THR A 8 1.49 22.19 -0.79
C THR A 8 0.74 22.08 -2.13
N GLN A 9 1.41 22.42 -3.24
CA GLN A 9 0.86 22.34 -4.60
C GLN A 9 1.31 21.06 -5.34
N LEU A 10 2.00 20.14 -4.68
CA LEU A 10 2.41 18.87 -5.31
C LEU A 10 1.18 18.05 -5.73
N THR A 11 1.19 17.63 -6.99
CA THR A 11 0.23 16.68 -7.57
C THR A 11 0.86 15.33 -7.83
N GLU A 12 2.17 15.26 -8.01
CA GLU A 12 2.93 14.04 -8.24
C GLU A 12 4.18 14.01 -7.37
N LEU A 13 4.48 12.85 -6.78
CA LEU A 13 5.68 12.62 -6.00
C LEU A 13 6.28 11.24 -6.33
N GLU A 14 7.40 11.24 -7.02
CA GLU A 14 8.19 10.06 -7.36
C GLU A 14 9.34 9.86 -6.36
N LEU A 15 9.23 8.81 -5.54
CA LEU A 15 10.22 8.37 -4.55
C LEU A 15 10.65 6.91 -4.80
N GLY A 16 10.28 6.33 -5.94
CA GLY A 16 10.62 4.97 -6.29
C GLY A 16 12.11 4.76 -6.55
N HIS A 17 12.55 3.50 -6.44
CA HIS A 17 13.93 3.07 -6.65
C HIS A 17 14.95 3.79 -5.74
N ASN A 18 14.57 3.99 -4.48
CA ASN A 18 15.43 4.52 -3.42
C ASN A 18 15.74 3.44 -2.38
N GLN A 19 16.36 3.83 -1.26
CA GLN A 19 16.74 2.93 -0.16
C GLN A 19 15.92 3.22 1.10
N LEU A 20 14.69 3.71 0.96
CA LEU A 20 13.84 4.05 2.11
C LEU A 20 13.43 2.77 2.84
N THR A 21 13.74 2.68 4.13
CA THR A 21 13.32 1.57 5.01
C THR A 21 12.05 1.90 5.79
N THR A 22 11.79 3.19 6.02
CA THR A 22 10.66 3.71 6.77
C THR A 22 10.21 5.06 6.20
N LEU A 23 8.96 5.44 6.47
CA LEU A 23 8.46 6.79 6.25
C LEU A 23 8.27 7.49 7.60
N PRO A 24 8.61 8.78 7.73
CA PRO A 24 8.29 9.55 8.93
C PRO A 24 6.77 9.71 9.11
N ASP A 25 6.30 9.78 10.35
CA ASP A 25 4.90 10.08 10.67
C ASP A 25 4.49 11.42 10.06
N GLY A 26 3.31 11.45 9.42
CA GLY A 26 2.74 12.66 8.83
C GLY A 26 3.52 13.25 7.65
N VAL A 27 4.47 12.51 7.06
CA VAL A 27 5.34 13.02 5.97
C VAL A 27 4.58 13.54 4.75
N PHE A 28 3.32 13.12 4.56
CA PHE A 28 2.46 13.54 3.45
C PHE A 28 1.24 14.38 3.87
N ASP A 29 1.14 14.79 5.14
CA ASP A 29 -0.09 15.43 5.69
C ASP A 29 -0.43 16.77 5.03
N ARG A 30 0.57 17.46 4.47
CA ARG A 30 0.39 18.77 3.79
C ARG A 30 0.14 18.63 2.29
N GLN A 31 0.30 17.44 1.73
CA GLN A 31 0.19 17.15 0.29
C GLN A 31 -1.26 16.80 -0.09
N VAL A 32 -2.23 17.62 0.33
CA VAL A 32 -3.68 17.38 0.12
C VAL A 32 -4.11 17.40 -1.36
N ASN A 33 -3.25 17.90 -2.24
CA ASN A 33 -3.45 17.96 -3.70
C ASN A 33 -2.77 16.80 -4.45
N LEU A 34 -2.11 15.89 -3.74
CA LEU A 34 -1.37 14.80 -4.37
C LEU A 34 -2.32 13.83 -5.06
N GLN A 35 -2.02 13.52 -6.31
CA GLN A 35 -2.75 12.59 -7.18
C GLN A 35 -1.94 11.32 -7.40
N GLU A 36 -0.62 11.43 -7.51
CA GLU A 36 0.26 10.29 -7.80
C GLU A 36 1.39 10.20 -6.78
N LEU A 37 1.50 9.05 -6.12
CA LEU A 37 2.55 8.76 -5.16
C LEU A 37 3.23 7.43 -5.51
N TYR A 38 4.51 7.52 -5.86
CA TYR A 38 5.31 6.37 -6.24
C TYR A 38 6.36 6.06 -5.17
N LEU A 39 6.23 4.90 -4.52
CA LEU A 39 7.14 4.40 -3.49
C LEU A 39 7.77 3.05 -3.87
N ARG A 40 7.59 2.59 -5.13
CA ARG A 40 8.09 1.29 -5.61
C ARG A 40 9.58 1.11 -5.48
N GLY A 41 10.05 -0.12 -5.33
CA GLY A 41 11.49 -0.41 -5.37
C GLY A 41 12.26 0.22 -4.22
N ASN A 42 11.65 0.27 -3.04
CA ASN A 42 12.28 0.69 -1.78
C ASN A 42 12.44 -0.53 -0.85
N GLN A 43 12.75 -0.29 0.42
CA GLN A 43 12.95 -1.32 1.44
C GLN A 43 11.95 -1.16 2.60
N LEU A 44 10.76 -0.59 2.32
CA LEU A 44 9.77 -0.29 3.35
C LEU A 44 9.30 -1.59 4.00
N SER A 45 9.54 -1.74 5.30
CA SER A 45 9.11 -2.92 6.06
C SER A 45 7.74 -2.73 6.75
N ALA A 46 7.35 -1.48 6.97
CA ALA A 46 6.07 -1.08 7.53
C ALA A 46 5.69 0.33 7.06
N LEU A 47 4.41 0.67 7.18
CA LEU A 47 3.89 2.01 6.94
C LEU A 47 3.42 2.62 8.27
N PRO A 48 3.66 3.91 8.52
CA PRO A 48 3.05 4.60 9.65
C PRO A 48 1.52 4.56 9.58
N ILE A 49 0.88 4.51 10.75
CA ILE A 49 -0.58 4.62 10.84
C ILE A 49 -0.99 6.01 10.31
N GLY A 50 -1.98 6.04 9.42
CA GLY A 50 -2.50 7.29 8.86
C GLY A 50 -1.59 7.98 7.83
N VAL A 51 -0.50 7.36 7.37
CA VAL A 51 0.45 7.99 6.42
C VAL A 51 -0.20 8.50 5.12
N PHE A 52 -1.35 7.95 4.72
CA PHE A 52 -2.09 8.39 3.54
C PHE A 52 -3.43 9.08 3.88
N GLU A 53 -3.71 9.35 5.16
CA GLU A 53 -5.03 9.79 5.65
C GLU A 53 -5.51 11.09 4.98
N LYS A 54 -4.58 12.01 4.67
CA LYS A 54 -4.88 13.32 4.07
C LYS A 54 -4.87 13.33 2.54
N LEU A 55 -4.50 12.22 1.90
CA LEU A 55 -4.33 12.13 0.44
C LEU A 55 -5.64 11.80 -0.28
N THR A 56 -6.68 12.60 -0.05
CA THR A 56 -8.04 12.31 -0.56
C THR A 56 -8.17 12.42 -2.07
N GLN A 57 -7.23 13.10 -2.74
CA GLN A 57 -7.19 13.26 -4.21
C GLN A 57 -6.31 12.20 -4.90
N LEU A 58 -5.71 11.27 -4.15
CA LEU A 58 -4.78 10.30 -4.70
C LEU A 58 -5.50 9.33 -5.65
N THR A 59 -5.04 9.27 -6.89
CA THR A 59 -5.54 8.40 -7.95
C THR A 59 -4.61 7.21 -8.19
N GLN A 60 -3.30 7.38 -7.98
CA GLN A 60 -2.29 6.35 -8.17
C GLN A 60 -1.39 6.21 -6.93
N LEU A 61 -1.26 4.98 -6.43
CA LEU A 61 -0.35 4.63 -5.34
C LEU A 61 0.46 3.37 -5.69
N SER A 62 1.78 3.51 -5.69
CA SER A 62 2.69 2.40 -5.98
C SER A 62 3.49 2.01 -4.74
N LEU A 63 3.22 0.81 -4.21
CA LEU A 63 3.89 0.21 -3.05
C LEU A 63 4.60 -1.11 -3.40
N ASN A 64 4.56 -1.52 -4.66
CA ASN A 64 5.20 -2.75 -5.14
C ASN A 64 6.71 -2.75 -4.94
N ASP A 65 7.33 -3.93 -4.97
CA ASP A 65 8.78 -4.08 -4.81
C ASP A 65 9.30 -3.43 -3.52
N ASN A 66 8.70 -3.79 -2.39
CA ASN A 66 9.07 -3.37 -1.03
C ASN A 66 9.15 -4.59 -0.10
N GLN A 67 9.28 -4.37 1.21
CA GLN A 67 9.38 -5.43 2.23
C GLN A 67 8.16 -5.46 3.16
N LEU A 68 7.00 -4.99 2.69
CA LEU A 68 5.78 -4.90 3.49
C LEU A 68 5.21 -6.29 3.78
N LYS A 69 4.92 -6.55 5.05
CA LYS A 69 4.29 -7.80 5.49
C LYS A 69 2.78 -7.65 5.69
N SER A 70 2.33 -6.45 6.03
CA SER A 70 0.91 -6.11 6.23
C SER A 70 0.70 -4.62 5.92
N ILE A 71 -0.55 -4.18 5.91
CA ILE A 71 -0.91 -2.77 5.79
C ILE A 71 -1.65 -2.37 7.07
N PRO A 72 -1.31 -1.22 7.70
CA PRO A 72 -2.03 -0.76 8.89
C PRO A 72 -3.54 -0.66 8.64
N ARG A 73 -4.33 -1.07 9.63
CA ARG A 73 -5.79 -0.99 9.53
C ARG A 73 -6.22 0.43 9.20
N GLY A 74 -7.02 0.57 8.15
CA GLY A 74 -7.57 1.84 7.71
C GLY A 74 -6.65 2.69 6.83
N ALA A 75 -5.44 2.22 6.49
CA ALA A 75 -4.47 3.01 5.72
C ALA A 75 -4.98 3.52 4.37
N PHE A 76 -5.96 2.85 3.76
CA PHE A 76 -6.54 3.20 2.46
C PHE A 76 -7.96 3.77 2.56
N ASP A 77 -8.52 3.91 3.76
CA ASP A 77 -9.95 4.20 3.92
C ASP A 77 -10.33 5.58 3.38
N ASN A 78 -9.42 6.55 3.39
CA ASN A 78 -9.64 7.91 2.88
C ASN A 78 -9.23 8.11 1.41
N LEU A 79 -8.68 7.08 0.74
CA LEU A 79 -8.24 7.16 -0.65
C LEU A 79 -9.42 6.98 -1.61
N LYS A 80 -10.41 7.88 -1.53
CA LYS A 80 -11.69 7.75 -2.25
C LYS A 80 -11.56 7.91 -3.77
N SER A 81 -10.52 8.59 -4.24
CA SER A 81 -10.24 8.79 -5.67
C SER A 81 -9.30 7.75 -6.27
N LEU A 82 -8.90 6.72 -5.51
CA LEU A 82 -7.89 5.77 -5.95
C LEU A 82 -8.41 4.90 -7.11
N THR A 83 -7.65 4.86 -8.19
CA THR A 83 -7.98 4.09 -9.41
C THR A 83 -6.93 3.03 -9.76
N HIS A 84 -5.69 3.24 -9.28
CA HIS A 84 -4.56 2.35 -9.49
C HIS A 84 -3.81 2.16 -8.18
N ILE A 85 -3.69 0.92 -7.72
CA ILE A 85 -2.78 0.55 -6.65
C ILE A 85 -1.94 -0.66 -7.06
N PHE A 86 -0.64 -0.58 -6.78
CA PHE A 86 0.32 -1.64 -7.09
C PHE A 86 0.90 -2.20 -5.79
N LEU A 87 0.65 -3.48 -5.52
CA LEU A 87 0.95 -4.15 -4.24
C LEU A 87 1.81 -5.43 -4.38
N TYR A 88 2.16 -5.79 -5.60
CA TYR A 88 2.93 -7.01 -5.89
C TYR A 88 4.37 -6.92 -5.42
N ASN A 89 5.07 -8.06 -5.41
CA ASN A 89 6.46 -8.14 -4.95
C ASN A 89 6.67 -7.53 -3.55
N ASN A 90 5.78 -7.87 -2.63
CA ASN A 90 5.94 -7.65 -1.20
C ASN A 90 5.77 -9.00 -0.48
N PRO A 91 6.55 -9.27 0.59
CA PRO A 91 6.48 -10.53 1.33
C PRO A 91 5.28 -10.53 2.30
N TRP A 92 4.06 -10.44 1.79
CA TRP A 92 2.83 -10.39 2.58
C TRP A 92 2.72 -11.57 3.55
N ASP A 93 2.66 -11.30 4.85
CA ASP A 93 2.53 -12.31 5.90
C ASP A 93 1.06 -12.66 6.09
N CYS A 94 0.63 -13.69 5.37
CA CYS A 94 -0.75 -14.17 5.42
C CYS A 94 -1.05 -15.13 6.58
N ALA A 95 -0.08 -15.40 7.45
CA ALA A 95 -0.29 -16.21 8.65
C ALA A 95 -0.70 -15.34 9.84
N CYS A 96 -0.18 -14.12 9.92
CA CYS A 96 -0.56 -13.10 10.90
C CYS A 96 -1.96 -12.51 10.61
N SER A 97 -2.76 -12.23 11.66
CA SER A 97 -4.10 -11.63 11.52
C SER A 97 -4.10 -10.19 10.99
N ASP A 98 -2.99 -9.47 11.06
CA ASP A 98 -2.89 -8.09 10.57
C ASP A 98 -3.14 -7.96 9.06
N ILE A 99 -2.94 -9.06 8.31
CA ILE A 99 -3.21 -9.11 6.87
C ILE A 99 -4.70 -8.95 6.53
N LEU A 100 -5.61 -9.20 7.50
CA LEU A 100 -7.04 -9.26 7.25
C LEU A 100 -7.60 -7.93 6.74
N TYR A 101 -7.02 -6.80 7.14
CA TYR A 101 -7.38 -5.51 6.57
C TYR A 101 -7.14 -5.48 5.06
N LEU A 102 -5.92 -5.80 4.62
CA LEU A 102 -5.53 -5.79 3.22
C LEU A 102 -6.35 -6.81 2.40
N SER A 103 -6.52 -8.03 2.91
CA SER A 103 -7.32 -9.07 2.24
C SER A 103 -8.76 -8.59 1.96
N ARG A 104 -9.43 -8.03 2.98
CA ARG A 104 -10.79 -7.50 2.86
C ARG A 104 -10.85 -6.30 1.93
N TRP A 105 -9.88 -5.40 2.04
CA TRP A 105 -9.83 -4.20 1.21
C TRP A 105 -9.70 -4.56 -0.28
N ILE A 106 -8.81 -5.49 -0.65
CA ILE A 106 -8.67 -5.97 -2.04
C ILE A 106 -9.95 -6.65 -2.50
N THR A 107 -10.60 -7.45 -1.64
CA THR A 107 -11.87 -8.12 -1.95
C THR A 107 -12.99 -7.11 -2.27
N GLN A 108 -13.01 -5.97 -1.57
CA GLN A 108 -13.99 -4.90 -1.78
C GLN A 108 -13.64 -3.98 -2.97
N HIS A 109 -12.36 -3.87 -3.33
CA HIS A 109 -11.88 -2.96 -4.39
C HIS A 109 -11.08 -3.68 -5.48
N PRO A 110 -11.57 -4.80 -6.06
CA PRO A 110 -10.78 -5.62 -6.98
C PRO A 110 -10.39 -4.88 -8.27
N GLY A 111 -11.17 -3.88 -8.70
CA GLY A 111 -10.92 -3.10 -9.92
C GLY A 111 -9.79 -2.07 -9.81
N VAL A 112 -9.28 -1.81 -8.60
CA VAL A 112 -8.25 -0.79 -8.33
C VAL A 112 -6.85 -1.41 -8.36
N VAL A 113 -6.73 -2.70 -8.04
CA VAL A 113 -5.43 -3.39 -7.96
C VAL A 113 -4.94 -3.74 -9.37
N ARG A 114 -3.73 -3.27 -9.70
CA ARG A 114 -3.14 -3.41 -11.03
C ARG A 114 -1.79 -4.12 -10.97
N ARG A 115 -1.40 -4.74 -12.09
CA ARG A 115 -0.04 -5.26 -12.32
C ARG A 115 0.83 -4.23 -13.04
N GLY A 116 2.16 -4.32 -12.90
CA GLY A 116 3.14 -3.39 -13.48
C GLY A 116 3.41 -3.52 -14.98
N GLU A 117 2.64 -4.34 -15.69
CA GLU A 117 2.81 -4.57 -17.13
C GLU A 117 2.20 -3.44 -17.98
N SER A 118 2.52 -3.43 -19.27
CA SER A 118 1.94 -2.50 -20.25
C SER A 118 0.42 -2.46 -20.14
N GLY A 119 -0.13 -1.25 -19.96
CA GLY A 119 -1.57 -1.01 -19.87
C GLY A 119 -2.19 -1.18 -18.49
N TYR A 120 -1.40 -1.47 -17.44
CA TYR A 120 -1.84 -1.54 -16.04
C TYR A 120 -3.13 -2.34 -15.86
N ALA A 121 -3.16 -3.56 -16.41
CA ALA A 121 -4.32 -4.42 -16.36
C ALA A 121 -4.76 -4.67 -14.90
N VAL A 122 -6.07 -4.74 -14.69
CA VAL A 122 -6.68 -5.10 -13.41
C VAL A 122 -6.31 -6.53 -13.06
N ASP A 123 -5.68 -6.73 -11.90
CA ASP A 123 -5.32 -8.04 -11.37
C ASP A 123 -5.38 -8.01 -9.83
N PRO A 124 -6.54 -8.33 -9.23
CA PRO A 124 -6.69 -8.36 -7.78
C PRO A 124 -5.96 -9.54 -7.11
N ASP A 125 -5.46 -10.50 -7.88
CA ASP A 125 -4.71 -11.67 -7.37
C ASP A 125 -3.19 -11.44 -7.34
N HIS A 126 -2.73 -10.27 -7.79
CA HIS A 126 -1.31 -9.97 -7.96
C HIS A 126 -0.55 -9.75 -6.63
N ALA A 127 -1.25 -9.34 -5.56
CA ALA A 127 -0.70 -9.36 -4.22
C ALA A 127 -0.72 -10.80 -3.68
N ARG A 128 0.45 -11.41 -3.46
CA ARG A 128 0.59 -12.82 -3.09
C ARG A 128 1.23 -13.02 -1.73
N CYS A 129 0.70 -13.98 -0.99
CA CYS A 129 1.19 -14.40 0.31
C CYS A 129 2.61 -14.97 0.21
N SER A 130 3.49 -14.52 1.11
CA SER A 130 4.82 -15.09 1.27
C SER A 130 4.73 -16.56 1.67
N GLY A 131 5.52 -17.41 1.04
CA GLY A 131 5.59 -18.85 1.31
C GLY A 131 4.54 -19.71 0.61
N THR A 132 3.29 -19.26 0.47
CA THR A 132 2.22 -20.05 -0.18
C THR A 132 1.93 -19.63 -1.61
N ASN A 133 2.33 -18.40 -2.00
CA ASN A 133 2.02 -17.80 -3.30
C ASN A 133 0.52 -17.67 -3.63
N THR A 134 -0.35 -17.84 -2.63
CA THR A 134 -1.80 -17.66 -2.75
C THR A 134 -2.16 -16.18 -2.79
N PRO A 135 -3.23 -15.76 -3.48
CA PRO A 135 -3.68 -14.37 -3.46
C PRO A 135 -4.00 -13.90 -2.04
N VAL A 136 -3.54 -12.71 -1.68
CA VAL A 136 -3.81 -12.10 -0.36
C VAL A 136 -5.32 -11.95 -0.13
N ARG A 137 -6.09 -11.62 -1.17
CA ARG A 137 -7.56 -11.47 -1.08
C ARG A 137 -8.32 -12.77 -0.76
N ALA A 138 -7.67 -13.92 -0.89
CA ALA A 138 -8.27 -15.22 -0.54
C ALA A 138 -8.08 -15.55 0.95
N VAL A 139 -7.32 -14.75 1.70
CA VAL A 139 -7.03 -14.99 3.12
C VAL A 139 -8.22 -14.61 3.98
N THR A 140 -8.59 -15.49 4.90
CA THR A 140 -9.69 -15.28 5.86
C THR A 140 -9.23 -15.46 7.30
N GLU A 141 -10.11 -15.17 8.26
CA GLU A 141 -9.85 -15.41 9.68
C GLU A 141 -9.55 -16.90 9.98
N ALA A 142 -10.11 -17.83 9.20
CA ALA A 142 -9.87 -19.27 9.39
C ALA A 142 -8.42 -19.70 9.12
N ASN A 143 -7.65 -18.91 8.35
CA ASN A 143 -6.30 -19.23 7.93
C ASN A 143 -5.24 -18.34 8.59
N THR A 144 -5.64 -17.40 9.45
CA THR A 144 -4.77 -16.44 10.14
C THR A 144 -4.82 -16.64 11.65
N SER A 145 -3.86 -16.08 12.37
CA SER A 145 -3.89 -16.06 13.84
C SER A 145 -3.11 -14.88 14.41
N PRO A 146 -3.62 -14.20 15.47
CA PRO A 146 -2.86 -13.18 16.20
C PRO A 146 -1.57 -13.71 16.83
N SER A 147 -1.53 -15.00 17.22
CA SER A 147 -0.33 -15.60 17.80
C SER A 147 0.79 -15.87 16.79
N LYS A 148 0.52 -15.67 15.49
CA LYS A 148 1.50 -15.79 14.41
C LYS A 148 2.00 -14.42 13.93
N CYS A 149 1.57 -13.34 14.57
CA CYS A 149 2.10 -12.01 14.32
C CYS A 149 3.43 -11.80 15.07
N PRO A 150 4.37 -11.03 14.49
CA PRO A 150 5.65 -10.70 15.11
C PRO A 150 5.53 -9.83 16.37
#